data_AF-A0AAV4JYW8-F1
#
_entry.id   AF-A0AAV4JYW8-F1
#
_cell.length_a   1.000
_cell.length_b   1.000
_cell.length_c   1.000
_cell.angle_alpha   90.00
_cell.angle_beta   90.00
_cell.angle_gamma   90.00
#
_symmetry.space_group_name_H-M   'P 1'
#
loop_
_entity.id
_entity.type
_entity.pdbx_description
1 polymer ?
#
loop_
_entity_poly.entity_id
_entity_poly.type
_entity_poly.pdbx_seq_one_letter_code
_entity_poly.pdbx_strand_id
1 'polypeptide(L)'
;MGRTSKSNRSNPSSASGGYRSNYTDEDFQRALQVVKSGAEISAAARENNIPRITLHDYVHGKSSVGKRAGRAPGIPADMEDQIVLKVVFAAEAGFPIIKLQLLSKVGRLPIKCLTSAFFVLSARFLTYLIAASGHLVFFHEFLKL
;
A
#
# COMPACT_ATOMS: atom_id res chain seq x y z
N MET A 1 30.34 28.23 -48.89
CA MET A 1 29.64 28.02 -47.60
C MET A 1 29.03 26.63 -47.61
N GLY A 2 29.70 25.65 -46.97
CA GLY A 2 29.29 24.25 -46.98
C GLY A 2 28.17 23.97 -45.96
N ARG A 3 27.15 23.23 -46.39
CA ARG A 3 26.10 22.71 -45.50
C ARG A 3 26.68 21.53 -44.72
N THR A 4 26.68 21.61 -43.40
CA THR A 4 27.21 20.59 -42.50
C THR A 4 26.37 19.32 -42.52
N SER A 5 27.07 18.18 -42.56
CA SER A 5 26.59 16.81 -42.63
C SER A 5 25.71 16.42 -41.43
N LYS A 6 24.57 15.75 -41.67
CA LYS A 6 23.78 15.09 -40.62
C LYS A 6 24.60 13.92 -40.04
N SER A 7 25.02 14.03 -38.79
CA SER A 7 25.69 12.96 -38.06
C SER A 7 24.76 11.75 -37.90
N ASN A 8 25.24 10.59 -38.33
CA ASN A 8 24.60 9.29 -38.19
C ASN A 8 24.52 8.92 -36.70
N ARG A 9 23.33 9.00 -36.07
CA ARG A 9 23.13 8.45 -34.71
C ARG A 9 22.83 6.97 -34.83
N SER A 10 23.78 6.14 -34.44
CA SER A 10 23.54 4.74 -34.10
C SER A 10 22.47 4.70 -33.00
N ASN A 11 21.27 4.21 -33.30
CA ASN A 11 20.27 3.91 -32.29
C ASN A 11 20.80 2.74 -31.44
N PRO A 12 21.04 2.90 -30.12
CA PRO A 12 21.22 1.73 -29.29
C PRO A 12 19.88 1.01 -29.21
N SER A 13 19.87 -0.23 -29.71
CA SER A 13 18.76 -1.16 -29.64
C SER A 13 18.37 -1.45 -28.19
N SER A 14 17.08 -1.27 -27.90
CA SER A 14 16.31 -1.99 -26.86
C SER A 14 17.00 -2.20 -25.50
N ALA A 15 17.10 -1.14 -24.70
CA ALA A 15 17.10 -1.30 -23.25
C ALA A 15 15.71 -0.93 -22.74
N SER A 16 14.98 -1.90 -22.18
CA SER A 16 13.85 -1.63 -21.29
C SER A 16 14.40 -0.99 -20.00
N GLY A 17 14.84 0.25 -20.13
CA GLY A 17 15.43 1.03 -19.05
C GLY A 17 14.34 1.40 -18.07
N GLY A 18 14.13 0.54 -17.06
CA GLY A 18 13.42 0.96 -15.86
C GLY A 18 14.08 2.22 -15.33
N TYR A 19 13.31 3.28 -15.11
CA TYR A 19 13.79 4.48 -14.44
C TYR A 19 14.31 4.08 -13.06
N ARG A 20 15.63 4.05 -12.90
CA ARG A 20 16.26 3.87 -11.59
C ARG A 20 16.33 5.24 -10.93
N SER A 21 15.57 5.36 -9.86
CA SER A 21 15.80 6.41 -8.86
C SER A 21 17.26 6.36 -8.41
N ASN A 22 17.94 7.50 -8.38
CA ASN A 22 19.28 7.62 -7.80
C ASN A 22 19.25 7.96 -6.30
N TYR A 23 18.06 8.13 -5.71
CA TYR A 23 17.88 8.43 -4.29
C TYR A 23 17.45 7.18 -3.52
N THR A 24 17.92 7.08 -2.28
CA THR A 24 17.54 6.00 -1.36
C THR A 24 16.23 6.34 -0.64
N ASP A 25 15.60 5.34 -0.04
CA ASP A 25 14.36 5.56 0.74
C ASP A 25 14.66 6.40 2.00
N GLU A 26 15.86 6.28 2.55
CA GLU A 26 16.34 7.03 3.71
C GLU A 26 16.49 8.53 3.38
N ASP A 27 17.10 8.85 2.24
CA ASP A 27 17.22 10.24 1.76
C ASP A 27 15.83 10.87 1.57
N PHE A 28 14.88 10.07 1.07
CA PHE A 28 13.51 10.49 0.86
C PHE A 28 12.78 10.80 2.18
N GLN A 29 12.95 9.94 3.19
CA GLN A 29 12.40 10.16 4.52
C GLN A 29 12.98 11.42 5.19
N ARG A 30 14.29 11.64 5.06
CA ARG A 30 14.96 12.85 5.59
C ARG A 30 14.41 14.11 4.93
N ALA A 31 14.28 14.11 3.60
CA ALA A 31 13.70 15.24 2.87
C ALA A 31 12.26 15.55 3.31
N LEU A 32 11.44 14.52 3.54
CA LEU A 32 10.07 14.70 4.04
C LEU A 32 10.04 15.27 5.46
N GLN A 33 10.96 14.88 6.35
CA GLN A 33 11.04 15.45 7.70
C GLN A 33 11.40 16.94 7.66
N VAL A 34 12.36 17.32 6.81
CA VAL A 34 12.80 18.71 6.63
C VAL A 34 11.64 19.57 6.09
N VAL A 35 10.89 19.08 5.10
CA VAL A 35 9.70 19.79 4.60
C VAL A 35 8.62 19.90 5.68
N LYS A 36 8.40 18.86 6.49
CA LYS A 36 7.44 18.90 7.61
C LYS A 36 7.83 19.90 8.70
N SER A 37 9.13 20.14 8.91
CA SER A 37 9.63 21.18 9.81
C SER A 37 9.45 22.61 9.28
N GLY A 38 8.91 22.79 8.07
CA GLY A 38 8.60 24.09 7.48
C GLY A 38 9.66 24.63 6.52
N ALA A 39 10.67 23.83 6.16
CA ALA A 39 11.66 24.23 5.17
C ALA A 39 11.09 24.20 3.73
N GLU A 40 11.69 24.99 2.84
CA GLU A 40 11.29 25.01 1.44
C GLU A 40 11.57 23.66 0.74
N ILE A 41 10.60 23.20 -0.05
CA ILE A 41 10.70 21.97 -0.86
C ILE A 41 11.95 21.99 -1.76
N SER A 42 12.31 23.16 -2.29
CA SER A 42 13.48 23.32 -3.15
C SER A 42 14.80 23.09 -2.41
N ALA A 43 14.92 23.59 -1.18
CA ALA A 43 16.09 23.40 -0.34
C ALA A 43 16.25 21.93 0.08
N ALA A 44 15.17 21.32 0.57
CA ALA A 44 15.14 19.92 0.98
C ALA A 44 15.48 18.95 -0.19
N ALA A 45 14.99 19.25 -1.40
CA ALA A 45 15.27 18.46 -2.59
C ALA A 45 16.75 18.52 -3.01
N ARG A 46 17.38 19.71 -2.93
CA ARG A 46 18.80 19.90 -3.26
C ARG A 46 19.72 19.21 -2.26
N GLU A 47 19.42 19.31 -0.97
CA GLU A 47 20.22 18.72 0.09
C GLU A 47 20.24 17.19 0.03
N ASN A 48 19.11 16.58 -0.36
CA ASN A 48 18.95 15.13 -0.41
C ASN A 48 19.06 14.55 -1.84
N ASN A 49 19.44 15.35 -2.85
CA ASN A 49 19.57 14.94 -4.25
C ASN A 49 18.31 14.30 -4.86
N ILE A 50 17.13 14.73 -4.43
CA ILE A 50 15.84 14.24 -4.92
C ILE A 50 15.29 15.22 -5.95
N PRO A 51 14.69 14.76 -7.08
CA PRO A 51 14.03 15.67 -8.00
C PRO A 51 12.92 16.47 -7.29
N ARG A 52 12.97 17.80 -7.41
CA ARG A 52 12.00 18.71 -6.77
C ARG A 52 10.54 18.32 -7.08
N ILE A 53 10.26 17.93 -8.32
CA ILE A 53 8.90 17.53 -8.75
C ILE A 53 8.45 16.29 -7.98
N THR A 54 9.34 15.31 -7.79
CA THR A 54 9.05 14.12 -6.99
C THR A 54 8.69 14.51 -5.56
N LEU A 55 9.54 15.28 -4.87
CA LEU A 55 9.24 15.68 -3.50
C LEU A 55 7.93 16.48 -3.39
N HIS A 56 7.67 17.38 -4.34
CA HIS A 56 6.43 18.13 -4.44
C HIS A 56 5.20 17.21 -4.61
N ASP A 57 5.24 16.24 -5.52
CA ASP A 57 4.13 15.32 -5.75
C ASP A 57 3.79 14.47 -4.52
N TYR A 58 4.78 14.16 -3.67
CA TYR A 58 4.55 13.49 -2.39
C TYR A 58 3.94 14.42 -1.34
N VAL A 59 4.41 15.67 -1.24
CA VAL A 59 3.84 16.67 -0.32
C VAL A 59 2.37 16.96 -0.65
N HIS A 60 2.03 17.01 -1.93
CA HIS A 60 0.66 17.21 -2.41
C HIS A 60 -0.17 15.92 -2.50
N GLY A 61 0.35 14.78 -2.05
CA GLY A 61 -0.39 13.52 -1.94
C GLY A 61 -0.69 12.81 -3.26
N LYS A 62 -0.05 13.21 -4.38
CA LYS A 62 -0.19 12.48 -5.65
C LYS A 62 0.51 11.13 -5.62
N SER A 63 1.60 11.03 -4.85
CA SER A 63 2.36 9.80 -4.63
C SER A 63 2.45 9.51 -3.13
N SER A 64 2.32 8.25 -2.75
CA SER A 64 2.49 7.82 -1.36
C SER A 64 3.75 6.99 -1.20
N VAL A 65 4.47 7.20 -0.09
CA VAL A 65 5.71 6.48 0.24
C VAL A 65 5.43 4.98 0.31
N GLY A 66 6.23 4.19 -0.41
CA GLY A 66 6.14 2.74 -0.44
C GLY A 66 5.08 2.15 -1.38
N LYS A 67 4.27 2.95 -2.08
CA LYS A 67 3.35 2.42 -3.10
C LYS A 67 3.97 2.50 -4.49
N ARG A 68 3.91 1.39 -5.22
CA ARG A 68 4.25 1.36 -6.65
C ARG A 68 3.20 2.13 -7.44
N ALA A 69 3.65 2.86 -8.46
CA ALA A 69 2.74 3.45 -9.44
C ALA A 69 1.97 2.34 -10.16
N GLY A 70 0.64 2.49 -10.25
CA GLY A 70 -0.22 1.52 -10.92
C GLY A 70 -1.57 1.34 -10.22
N ARG A 71 -2.35 0.35 -10.72
CA ARG A 71 -3.63 -0.02 -10.12
C ARG A 71 -3.39 -0.53 -8.70
N ALA A 72 -4.29 -0.18 -7.78
CA ALA A 72 -4.28 -0.74 -6.44
C ALA A 72 -4.30 -2.29 -6.50
N PRO A 73 -3.59 -2.97 -5.60
CA PRO A 73 -3.65 -4.43 -5.48
C PRO A 73 -5.09 -4.91 -5.37
N GLY A 74 -5.41 -6.04 -6.00
CA GLY A 74 -6.76 -6.61 -5.98
C GLY A 74 -7.17 -7.18 -4.63
N ILE A 75 -6.21 -7.37 -3.72
CA ILE A 75 -6.37 -7.95 -2.40
C ILE A 75 -5.79 -6.95 -1.39
N PRO A 76 -6.47 -6.68 -0.27
CA PRO A 76 -5.93 -5.81 0.77
C PRO A 76 -4.75 -6.48 1.49
N ALA A 77 -3.78 -5.68 1.95
CA ALA A 77 -2.56 -6.17 2.59
C ALA A 77 -2.83 -7.13 3.75
N ASP A 78 -3.80 -6.81 4.62
CA ASP A 78 -4.16 -7.67 5.77
C ASP A 78 -4.58 -9.09 5.36
N MET A 79 -5.21 -9.23 4.19
CA MET A 79 -5.62 -10.53 3.67
C MET A 79 -4.44 -11.26 3.01
N GLU A 80 -3.52 -10.52 2.37
CA GLU A 80 -2.27 -11.08 1.86
C GLU A 80 -1.44 -11.70 2.99
N ASP A 81 -1.34 -11.02 4.13
CA ASP A 81 -0.61 -11.51 5.30
C ASP A 81 -1.21 -12.82 5.84
N GLN A 82 -2.54 -12.92 5.91
CA GLN A 82 -3.22 -14.16 6.30
C GLN A 82 -2.98 -15.31 5.33
N ILE A 83 -2.88 -15.01 4.03
CA ILE A 83 -2.57 -16.01 3.01
C ILE A 83 -1.13 -16.51 3.21
N VAL A 84 -0.18 -15.61 3.42
CA VAL A 84 1.22 -15.95 3.68
C VAL A 84 1.34 -16.83 4.92
N LEU A 85 0.73 -16.43 6.05
CA LEU A 85 0.75 -17.21 7.29
C LEU A 85 0.23 -18.64 7.10
N LYS A 86 -0.89 -18.81 6.37
CA LYS A 86 -1.45 -20.14 6.09
C LYS A 86 -0.56 -20.99 5.20
N VAL A 87 0.13 -20.38 4.23
CA VAL A 87 1.06 -21.08 3.35
C VAL A 87 2.28 -21.55 4.14
N VAL A 88 2.84 -20.68 5.00
CA VAL A 88 3.97 -21.02 5.86
C VAL A 88 3.59 -22.14 6.83
N PHE A 89 2.47 -21.99 7.54
CA PHE A 89 1.98 -23.02 8.47
C PHE A 89 1.75 -24.39 7.79
N ALA A 90 1.15 -24.39 6.59
CA ALA A 90 0.95 -25.63 5.86
C ALA A 90 2.27 -26.26 5.39
N ALA A 91 3.24 -25.43 4.97
CA ALA A 91 4.57 -25.90 4.60
C ALA A 91 5.32 -26.51 5.80
N GLU A 92 5.26 -25.87 6.97
CA GLU A 92 5.84 -26.38 8.22
C GLU A 92 5.19 -27.69 8.66
N ALA A 93 3.87 -27.84 8.48
CA ALA A 93 3.15 -29.08 8.74
C ALA A 93 3.45 -30.21 7.72
N GLY A 94 4.33 -29.97 6.74
CA GLY A 94 4.73 -30.96 5.73
C GLY A 94 3.81 -31.02 4.50
N PHE A 95 2.87 -30.08 4.37
CA PHE A 95 1.93 -29.99 3.24
C PHE A 95 2.13 -28.68 2.46
N PRO A 96 3.20 -28.58 1.64
CA PRO A 96 3.44 -27.37 0.85
C PRO A 96 2.30 -27.14 -0.17
N ILE A 97 1.76 -25.92 -0.19
CA ILE A 97 0.66 -25.54 -1.08
C ILE A 97 1.21 -25.25 -2.49
N ILE A 98 0.64 -25.92 -3.51
CA ILE A 98 1.03 -25.74 -4.91
C ILE A 98 0.46 -24.42 -5.45
N LYS A 99 1.20 -23.74 -6.34
CA LYS A 99 0.78 -22.47 -6.99
C LYS A 99 -0.65 -22.51 -7.55
N LEU A 100 -1.05 -23.61 -8.19
CA LEU A 100 -2.42 -23.79 -8.70
C LEU A 100 -3.48 -23.80 -7.59
N GLN A 101 -3.19 -24.44 -6.45
CA GLN A 101 -4.08 -24.47 -5.30
C GLN A 101 -4.18 -23.08 -4.66
N LEU A 102 -3.07 -22.35 -4.59
CA LEU A 102 -3.04 -20.97 -4.10
C LEU A 102 -3.87 -20.06 -5.01
N LEU A 103 -3.67 -20.13 -6.33
CA LEU A 103 -4.44 -19.34 -7.30
C LEU A 103 -5.93 -19.70 -7.30
N SER A 104 -6.29 -20.98 -7.10
CA SER A 104 -7.70 -21.40 -6.98
C SER A 104 -8.36 -20.86 -5.72
N LYS A 105 -7.62 -20.80 -4.60
CA LYS A 105 -8.10 -20.22 -3.33
C LYS A 105 -8.20 -18.69 -3.42
N VAL A 106 -7.18 -18.03 -3.96
CA VAL A 106 -7.04 -16.57 -3.97
C VAL A 106 -7.83 -15.91 -5.10
N GLY A 107 -7.91 -16.53 -6.27
CA GLY A 107 -8.70 -16.04 -7.40
C GLY A 107 -10.21 -15.99 -7.14
N ARG A 108 -10.71 -16.72 -6.13
CA ARG A 108 -12.10 -16.65 -5.65
C ARG A 108 -12.32 -15.57 -4.57
N LEU A 109 -11.28 -14.94 -4.04
CA LEU A 109 -11.40 -13.96 -2.95
C LEU A 109 -11.93 -12.57 -3.34
N PRO A 110 -11.88 -12.06 -4.59
CA PRO A 110 -12.28 -10.68 -4.84
C PRO A 110 -13.76 -10.59 -5.25
N ILE A 111 -14.70 -11.03 -4.39
CA ILE A 111 -16.14 -10.67 -4.50
C ILE A 111 -16.80 -10.47 -3.11
N LYS A 112 -16.25 -11.04 -2.03
CA LYS A 112 -16.92 -11.02 -0.71
C LYS A 112 -16.58 -9.85 0.21
N CYS A 113 -15.77 -8.87 -0.23
CA CYS A 113 -15.69 -7.56 0.44
C CYS A 113 -16.94 -6.68 0.15
N LEU A 114 -18.11 -7.31 0.04
CA LEU A 114 -19.43 -6.69 -0.13
C LEU A 114 -20.34 -6.98 1.08
N THR A 115 -19.75 -7.13 2.27
CA THR A 115 -20.51 -7.39 3.51
C THR A 115 -20.19 -6.37 4.59
N SER A 116 -20.11 -5.09 4.20
CA SER A 116 -20.35 -3.96 5.11
C SER A 116 -21.78 -3.95 5.70
N ALA A 117 -22.68 -4.80 5.19
CA ALA A 117 -24.08 -4.86 5.60
C ALA A 117 -24.35 -5.64 6.92
N PHE A 118 -23.41 -6.44 7.43
CA PHE A 118 -23.67 -7.24 8.65
C PHE A 118 -23.44 -6.48 9.95
N PHE A 119 -22.62 -5.43 9.95
CA PHE A 119 -22.28 -4.69 11.17
C PHE A 119 -23.40 -3.75 11.63
N VAL A 120 -24.10 -3.10 10.68
CA VAL A 120 -25.16 -2.12 10.98
C VAL A 120 -26.40 -2.77 11.60
N LEU A 121 -26.68 -4.04 11.28
CA LEU A 121 -27.83 -4.75 11.83
C LEU A 121 -27.61 -5.18 13.30
N SER A 122 -26.36 -5.46 13.70
CA SER A 122 -26.03 -5.82 15.09
C SER A 122 -26.20 -4.65 16.07
N ALA A 123 -25.86 -3.42 15.63
CA ALA A 123 -25.97 -2.22 16.47
C ALA A 123 -27.43 -1.80 16.73
N ARG A 124 -28.34 -2.05 15.79
CA ARG A 124 -29.78 -1.78 16.00
C ARG A 124 -30.47 -2.86 16.83
N PHE A 125 -30.03 -4.12 16.74
CA PHE A 125 -30.55 -5.20 17.58
C PHE A 125 -30.15 -5.01 19.05
N LEU A 126 -28.90 -4.58 19.32
CA LEU A 126 -28.42 -4.38 20.69
C LEU A 126 -29.10 -3.18 21.38
N THR A 127 -29.41 -2.12 20.63
CA THR A 127 -30.13 -0.95 21.17
C THR A 127 -31.62 -1.23 21.45
N TYR A 128 -32.27 -2.08 20.64
CA TYR A 128 -33.66 -2.49 20.90
C TYR A 128 -33.80 -3.42 22.12
N LEU A 129 -32.80 -4.27 22.38
CA LEU A 129 -32.80 -5.17 23.54
C LEU A 129 -32.61 -4.42 24.88
N ILE A 130 -31.87 -3.30 24.85
CA ILE A 130 -31.66 -2.42 26.01
C ILE A 130 -32.93 -1.58 26.30
N ALA A 131 -33.71 -1.20 25.28
CA ALA A 131 -34.92 -0.41 25.46
C ALA A 131 -36.14 -1.22 25.98
N ALA A 132 -36.18 -2.54 25.72
CA ALA A 132 -37.26 -3.42 26.16
C ALA A 132 -37.07 -3.99 27.58
N SER A 133 -35.87 -3.88 28.14
CA SER A 133 -35.52 -4.46 29.44
C SER A 133 -35.09 -3.33 30.36
N GLY A 134 -36.05 -2.72 31.05
CA GLY A 134 -35.82 -1.66 32.03
C GLY A 134 -35.04 -2.16 33.25
N HIS A 135 -33.75 -2.46 33.07
CA HIS A 135 -32.84 -2.77 34.16
C HIS A 135 -31.41 -2.35 33.75
N LEU A 136 -30.97 -1.21 34.29
CA LEU A 136 -29.56 -0.98 34.65
C LEU A 136 -29.02 -2.29 35.23
N VAL A 137 -27.90 -2.84 34.74
CA VAL A 137 -26.58 -2.83 35.39
C VAL A 137 -25.54 -3.58 34.52
N PHE A 138 -24.27 -3.21 34.69
CA PHE A 138 -23.05 -4.02 34.50
C PHE A 138 -22.40 -4.08 33.11
N PHE A 139 -21.91 -2.92 32.70
CA PHE A 139 -20.76 -2.78 31.80
C PHE A 139 -19.46 -2.88 32.61
N HIS A 140 -19.10 -4.07 33.15
CA HIS A 140 -17.77 -4.26 33.74
C HIS A 140 -17.35 -5.73 33.87
N GLU A 141 -17.09 -6.43 32.75
CA GLU A 141 -16.23 -7.63 32.70
C GLU A 141 -16.10 -8.14 31.25
N PHE A 142 -15.33 -7.43 30.42
CA PHE A 142 -14.92 -8.00 29.11
C PHE A 142 -13.50 -7.61 28.71
N LEU A 143 -12.62 -7.40 29.70
CA LEU A 143 -11.21 -7.02 29.49
C LEU A 143 -10.23 -7.93 30.26
N LYS A 144 -10.57 -9.21 30.40
CA LYS A 144 -9.62 -10.27 30.73
C LYS A 144 -10.00 -11.54 29.98
N LEU A 145 -9.48 -11.68 28.75
CA LEU A 145 -8.91 -12.88 28.11
C LEU A 145 -8.81 -12.66 26.60
#